data_AF-A0A3B9WPQ9-F1
#
_entry.id   AF-A0A3B9WPQ9-F1
#
_cell.length_a   1.000
_cell.length_b   1.000
_cell.length_c   1.000
_cell.angle_alpha   90.00
_cell.angle_beta   90.00
_cell.angle_gamma   90.00
#
_symmetry.space_group_name_H-M   'P 1'
#
loop_
_entity.id
_entity.type
_entity.pdbx_description
1 polymer ?
#
loop_
_entity_poly.entity_id
_entity_poly.type
_entity_poly.pdbx_seq_one_letter_code
_entity_poly.pdbx_strand_id
1 'polypeptide(L)'
;MIGENATVLDGARIQHSVLLPGAFVGQGAVVIDSLVMGKLDTNSQVTNSIIGSTGVVGQNEMCSNASVPAHDPAQKPENFPEKFPE
;
A
#
# COMPACT_ATOMS: atom_id res chain seq x y z
N MET A 1 -4.89 4.86 -12.01
CA MET A 1 -5.37 3.51 -12.43
C MET A 1 -5.90 2.81 -11.20
N ILE A 2 -7.02 2.09 -11.30
CA ILE A 2 -7.61 1.36 -10.17
C ILE A 2 -7.64 -0.12 -10.53
N GLY A 3 -7.02 -0.95 -9.70
CA GLY A 3 -6.95 -2.39 -9.85
C GLY A 3 -8.26 -3.08 -9.47
N GLU A 4 -8.40 -4.34 -9.90
CA GLU A 4 -9.59 -5.15 -9.65
C GLU A 4 -9.81 -5.40 -8.15
N ASN A 5 -11.05 -5.42 -7.69
CA ASN A 5 -11.41 -5.57 -6.28
C ASN A 5 -10.84 -4.48 -5.34
N ALA A 6 -10.34 -3.37 -5.88
CA ALA A 6 -9.98 -2.24 -5.04
C ALA A 6 -11.26 -1.60 -4.47
N THR A 7 -11.26 -1.33 -3.16
CA THR A 7 -12.36 -0.67 -2.45
C THR A 7 -11.98 0.77 -2.18
N VAL A 8 -12.83 1.70 -2.61
CA VAL A 8 -12.67 3.14 -2.35
C VAL A 8 -13.93 3.63 -1.67
N LEU A 9 -13.81 4.08 -0.42
CA LEU A 9 -14.93 4.61 0.35
C LEU A 9 -15.21 6.08 0.03
N ASP A 10 -16.34 6.58 0.52
CA ASP A 10 -16.81 7.94 0.28
C ASP A 10 -15.79 9.01 0.71
N GLY A 11 -15.75 10.13 -0.02
CA GLY A 11 -14.83 11.23 0.26
C GLY A 11 -13.34 10.95 0.01
N ALA A 12 -12.97 9.74 -0.43
CA ALA A 12 -11.59 9.44 -0.77
C ALA A 12 -11.14 10.21 -2.02
N ARG A 13 -9.89 10.69 -2.01
CA ARG A 13 -9.30 11.47 -3.09
C ARG A 13 -8.05 10.78 -3.62
N ILE A 14 -8.07 10.38 -4.88
CA ILE A 14 -6.96 9.68 -5.53
C ILE A 14 -6.49 10.50 -6.73
N GLN A 15 -5.23 10.93 -6.74
CA GLN A 15 -4.64 11.75 -7.79
C GLN A 15 -3.28 11.20 -8.21
N HIS A 16 -3.06 11.08 -9.53
CA HIS A 16 -1.82 10.56 -10.13
C HIS A 16 -1.31 9.26 -9.48
N SER A 17 -2.25 8.44 -9.00
CA SER A 17 -1.94 7.28 -8.17
C SER A 17 -2.44 6.00 -8.82
N VAL A 18 -1.85 4.90 -8.39
CA VAL A 18 -2.21 3.55 -8.84
C VAL A 18 -2.66 2.74 -7.63
N LEU A 19 -3.92 2.30 -7.66
CA LEU A 19 -4.40 1.29 -6.74
C LEU A 19 -4.21 -0.07 -7.40
N LEU A 20 -3.56 -0.98 -6.72
CA LEU A 20 -3.36 -2.36 -7.12
C LEU A 20 -4.58 -3.21 -6.74
N PRO A 21 -4.72 -4.42 -7.32
CA PRO A 21 -5.84 -5.28 -7.01
C PRO A 21 -5.96 -5.58 -5.51
N GLY A 22 -7.18 -5.48 -4.97
CA GLY A 22 -7.46 -5.69 -3.54
C GLY A 22 -7.09 -4.53 -2.61
N ALA A 23 -6.61 -3.41 -3.13
CA ALA A 23 -6.32 -2.22 -2.32
C ALA A 23 -7.56 -1.70 -1.59
N PHE A 24 -7.39 -1.20 -0.37
CA PHE A 24 -8.48 -0.62 0.40
C PHE A 24 -8.17 0.83 0.77
N VAL A 25 -9.06 1.74 0.37
CA VAL A 25 -8.98 3.18 0.65
C VAL A 25 -10.17 3.61 1.49
N GLY A 26 -9.89 3.95 2.75
CA GLY A 26 -10.86 4.37 3.74
C GLY A 26 -11.54 5.70 3.43
N GLN A 27 -12.60 6.00 4.20
CA GLN A 27 -13.40 7.21 3.98
C GLN A 27 -12.54 8.47 4.17
N GLY A 28 -12.64 9.44 3.26
CA GLY A 28 -11.86 10.68 3.35
C GLY A 28 -10.34 10.50 3.15
N ALA A 29 -9.86 9.30 2.81
CA ALA A 29 -8.43 9.07 2.62
C ALA A 29 -7.91 9.75 1.34
N VAL A 30 -6.69 10.26 1.39
CA VAL A 30 -6.06 11.02 0.31
C VAL A 30 -4.83 10.27 -0.18
N VAL A 31 -4.78 10.00 -1.49
CA VAL A 31 -3.69 9.27 -2.15
C VAL A 31 -3.20 10.11 -3.33
N ILE A 32 -1.96 10.57 -3.26
CA ILE A 32 -1.37 11.48 -4.26
C ILE A 32 0.00 10.95 -4.68
N ASP A 33 0.24 10.84 -5.99
CA ASP A 33 1.50 10.36 -6.58
C ASP A 33 2.01 9.06 -5.92
N SER A 34 1.09 8.13 -5.59
CA SER A 34 1.38 6.98 -4.74
C SER A 34 0.87 5.66 -5.33
N LEU A 35 1.44 4.56 -4.84
CA LEU A 35 1.07 3.19 -5.20
C LEU A 35 0.49 2.49 -3.97
N VAL A 36 -0.71 1.93 -4.10
CA VAL A 36 -1.42 1.32 -2.96
C VAL A 36 -1.85 -0.11 -3.31
N MET A 37 -1.38 -1.08 -2.54
CA MET A 37 -1.85 -2.47 -2.53
C MET A 37 -2.47 -2.86 -1.18
N GLY A 38 -2.01 -2.24 -0.10
CA GLY A 38 -2.49 -2.50 1.26
C GLY A 38 -3.73 -1.71 1.64
N LYS A 39 -3.81 -1.36 2.94
CA LYS A 39 -4.97 -0.73 3.56
C LYS A 39 -4.67 0.69 4.03
N LEU A 40 -5.54 1.62 3.67
CA LEU A 40 -5.57 2.99 4.15
C LEU A 40 -6.85 3.17 4.98
N ASP A 41 -6.71 3.57 6.24
CA ASP A 41 -7.86 3.83 7.12
C ASP A 41 -8.44 5.25 6.92
N THR A 42 -9.52 5.57 7.63
CA THR A 42 -10.26 6.84 7.47
C THR A 42 -9.37 8.07 7.67
N ASN A 43 -9.51 9.06 6.77
CA ASN A 43 -8.72 10.30 6.74
C ASN A 43 -7.19 10.10 6.69
N SER A 44 -6.71 8.91 6.32
CA SER A 44 -5.29 8.69 6.09
C SER A 44 -4.81 9.45 4.86
N GLN A 45 -3.55 9.87 4.88
CA GLN A 45 -2.95 10.66 3.81
C GLN A 45 -1.65 10.02 3.34
N VAL A 46 -1.56 9.70 2.06
CA VAL A 46 -0.42 9.03 1.44
C VAL A 46 0.03 9.85 0.25
N THR A 47 1.25 10.37 0.32
CA THR A 47 1.85 11.21 -0.74
C THR A 47 3.23 10.69 -1.12
N ASN A 48 3.51 10.57 -2.41
CA ASN A 48 4.80 10.09 -2.92
C ASN A 48 5.31 8.84 -2.19
N SER A 49 4.42 7.87 -1.96
CA SER A 49 4.68 6.71 -1.09
C SER A 49 4.18 5.41 -1.70
N ILE A 50 4.71 4.28 -1.23
CA ILE A 50 4.36 2.94 -1.71
C ILE A 50 3.81 2.13 -0.54
N ILE A 51 2.55 1.74 -0.63
CA ILE A 51 1.88 0.87 0.34
C ILE A 51 1.81 -0.55 -0.24
N GLY A 52 2.68 -1.43 0.24
CA GLY A 52 2.71 -2.85 -0.12
C GLY A 52 1.49 -3.63 0.39
N SER A 53 1.40 -4.91 0.02
CA SER A 53 0.23 -5.77 0.27
C SER A 53 -0.11 -5.95 1.75
N THR A 54 0.89 -5.94 2.64
CA THR A 54 0.70 -6.00 4.09
C THR A 54 0.79 -4.62 4.76
N GLY A 55 0.90 -3.55 3.96
CA GLY A 55 1.05 -2.19 4.44
C GLY A 55 -0.27 -1.66 4.97
N VAL A 56 -0.23 -1.03 6.14
CA VAL A 56 -1.40 -0.40 6.74
C VAL A 56 -1.03 1.01 7.15
N VAL A 57 -1.81 1.98 6.68
CA VAL A 57 -1.75 3.38 7.12
C VAL A 57 -2.96 3.64 7.99
N GLY A 58 -2.72 3.98 9.25
CA GLY A 58 -3.75 4.15 10.26
C GLY A 58 -4.65 5.36 10.05
N GLN A 59 -5.65 5.48 10.92
CA GLN A 59 -6.62 6.57 10.87
C GLN A 59 -5.95 7.93 11.14
N ASN A 60 -6.22 8.93 10.30
CA ASN A 60 -5.58 10.26 10.33
C ASN A 60 -4.04 10.21 10.23
N GLU A 61 -3.45 9.07 9.85
CA GLU A 61 -2.02 8.93 9.70
C GLU A 61 -1.55 9.53 8.38
N MET A 62 -0.39 10.17 8.40
CA MET A 62 0.22 10.78 7.23
C MET A 62 1.51 10.06 6.87
N CYS A 63 1.52 9.43 5.70
CA CYS A 63 2.69 8.81 5.11
C CYS A 63 3.16 9.64 3.92
N SER A 64 4.43 10.05 3.94
CA SER A 64 5.02 10.84 2.87
C SER A 64 6.45 10.41 2.60
N ASN A 65 6.81 10.20 1.34
CA ASN A 65 8.14 9.73 0.93
C ASN A 65 8.56 8.41 1.62
N ALA A 66 7.60 7.51 1.86
CA ALA A 66 7.81 6.28 2.62
C ALA A 66 7.34 5.04 1.87
N SER A 67 7.91 3.90 2.23
CA SER A 67 7.42 2.57 1.84
C SER A 67 6.82 1.89 3.08
N VAL A 68 5.58 1.42 2.99
CA VAL A 68 4.85 0.75 4.09
C VAL A 68 4.34 -0.61 3.63
N PRO A 69 4.64 -1.73 4.30
CA PRO A 69 5.56 -1.79 5.43
C PRO A 69 6.95 -1.35 4.96
N ALA A 70 7.70 -0.71 5.86
CA ALA A 70 9.11 -0.48 5.59
C ALA A 70 9.74 -1.85 5.38
N HIS A 71 10.18 -2.14 4.16
CA HIS A 71 11.02 -3.31 3.92
C HIS A 71 12.33 -2.98 4.61
N ASP A 72 12.48 -3.43 5.86
CA ASP A 72 13.78 -3.44 6.51
C ASP A 72 14.65 -4.43 5.72
N PRO A 73 15.73 -3.97 5.05
CA PRO A 73 16.58 -4.86 4.25
C PRO A 73 17.26 -5.96 5.09
N ALA A 74 17.08 -6.00 6.42
CA ALA A 74 17.52 -7.10 7.28
C ALA A 74 16.61 -8.34 7.25
N GLN A 75 15.44 -8.32 6.59
CA GLN A 75 14.67 -9.55 6.37
C GLN A 75 15.26 -10.32 5.18
N LYS A 76 16.29 -11.13 5.46
CA LYS A 76 16.74 -12.21 4.58
C LYS A 76 15.51 -12.99 4.07
N PRO A 77 15.41 -13.29 2.76
CA PRO A 77 14.51 -14.35 2.32
C PRO A 77 14.98 -15.66 2.95
N GLU A 78 14.25 -16.11 3.97
CA GLU A 78 14.41 -17.42 4.58
C GLU A 78 13.86 -18.48 3.61
N ASN A 79 14.71 -19.44 3.26
CA ASN A 79 14.43 -20.75 2.68
C ASN A 79 13.85 -20.83 1.25
N PHE A 80 14.75 -20.80 0.26
CA PHE A 80 14.60 -21.67 -0.92
C PHE A 80 15.31 -23.00 -0.60
N PRO A 81 14.61 -24.15 -0.52
CA PRO A 81 15.31 -25.42 -0.48
C PRO A 81 15.91 -25.67 -1.86
N GLU A 82 17.24 -25.57 -1.98
CA GLU A 82 17.98 -26.14 -3.11
C GLU A 82 17.71 -27.65 -3.12
N LYS A 83 16.82 -28.10 -4.00
CA LYS A 83 16.82 -29.48 -4.48
C LYS A 83 17.07 -29.47 -5.99
N PHE A 84 18.34 -29.56 -6.34
CA PHE A 84 18.78 -30.09 -7.62
C PHE A 84 19.02 -31.60 -7.45
N PRO A 85 18.29 -32.50 -8.11
CA PRO A 85 18.77 -33.84 -8.34
C PRO A 85 19.58 -33.89 -9.64
N GLU A 86 20.80 -34.46 -9.57
CA GLU A 86 21.47 -35.11 -10.70
C GLU A 86 20.94 -36.55 -10.87
#